data_AF-A0A3M2GI26-F1
#
_entry.id   AF-A0A3M2GI26-F1
#
_cell.length_a   1.000
_cell.length_b   1.000
_cell.length_c   1.000
_cell.angle_alpha   90.00
_cell.angle_beta   90.00
_cell.angle_gamma   90.00
#
_symmetry.space_group_name_H-M   'P 1'
#
loop_
_entity.id
_entity.type
_entity.pdbx_description
1 polymer ?
#
loop_
_entity_poly.entity_id
_entity_poly.type
_entity_poly.pdbx_seq_one_letter_code
_entity_poly.pdbx_strand_id
1 'polypeptide(L)' 'VHIPMGRFGESAEIAAAAVFLASDDASYVTGANLAVDGGLTAAYVTPDEPA' A
#
# COMPACT_ATOMS: atom_id res chain seq x y z
N VAL A 1 13.13 -0.10 10.27
CA VAL A 1 11.84 0.18 9.61
C VAL A 1 10.75 -0.49 10.42
N HIS A 2 9.79 0.27 10.95
CA HIS A 2 8.60 -0.28 11.60
C HIS A 2 7.48 -0.35 10.57
N ILE A 3 7.00 -1.54 10.26
CA ILE A 3 5.85 -1.76 9.37
C ILE A 3 4.62 -1.90 10.28
N PRO A 4 3.57 -1.10 10.13
CA PRO A 4 2.38 -1.18 11.00
C PRO A 4 1.75 -2.57 11.07
N MET A 5 1.72 -3.32 9.97
CA MET A 5 1.26 -4.71 9.96
C MET A 5 2.21 -5.72 10.61
N GLY A 6 3.38 -5.28 11.08
CA GLY A 6 4.32 -6.10 11.85
C GLY A 6 5.13 -7.11 11.04
N ARG A 7 4.98 -7.15 9.72
CA ARG A 7 5.70 -8.08 8.82
C ARG A 7 6.01 -7.43 7.48
N PHE A 8 6.97 -8.02 6.78
CA PHE A 8 7.15 -7.74 5.36
C PHE A 8 5.99 -8.32 4.55
N GLY A 9 5.61 -7.60 3.50
CA GLY A 9 4.71 -8.12 2.49
C GLY A 9 5.40 -9.17 1.63
N GLU A 10 4.62 -10.10 1.10
CA GLU A 10 5.07 -11.10 0.14
C GLU A 10 4.80 -10.63 -1.29
N SER A 11 5.58 -11.13 -2.26
CA SER A 11 5.39 -10.79 -3.68
C SER A 11 4.00 -11.16 -4.19
N ALA A 12 3.38 -12.20 -3.62
CA ALA A 12 2.03 -12.63 -3.94
C ALA A 12 0.98 -11.55 -3.61
N GLU A 13 1.19 -10.73 -2.58
CA GLU A 13 0.25 -9.67 -2.18
C GLU A 13 0.26 -8.50 -3.18
N ILE A 14 1.44 -8.16 -3.69
CA ILE A 14 1.59 -7.16 -4.78
C ILE A 14 0.97 -7.70 -6.07
N ALA A 15 1.23 -8.97 -6.41
CA ALA A 15 0.65 -9.60 -7.58
C ALA A 15 -0.88 -9.64 -7.53
N ALA A 16 -1.46 -9.97 -6.37
CA ALA A 16 -2.90 -9.98 -6.18
C ALA A 16 -3.52 -8.58 -6.37
N ALA A 17 -2.88 -7.52 -5.86
CA ALA A 17 -3.35 -6.16 -6.07
C ALA A 17 -3.28 -5.73 -7.55
N ALA A 18 -2.22 -6.13 -8.26
CA ALA A 18 -2.11 -5.89 -9.70
C ALA A 18 -3.19 -6.64 -10.49
N VAL A 19 -3.46 -7.91 -10.14
CA VAL A 19 -4.54 -8.71 -10.74
C VAL A 19 -5.91 -8.07 -10.47
N PHE A 20 -6.17 -7.59 -9.26
CA PHE A 20 -7.39 -6.86 -8.94
C PHE A 20 -7.56 -5.64 -9.87
N LEU A 21 -6.54 -4.79 -9.99
CA LEU A 21 -6.61 -3.60 -10.86
C LEU A 21 -6.78 -3.96 -12.35
N ALA A 22 -6.32 -5.13 -12.79
CA ALA A 22 -6.48 -5.61 -14.16
C ALA A 22 -7.82 -6.35 -14.39
N SER A 23 -8.61 -6.60 -13.35
CA SER A 23 -9.86 -7.35 -13.41
C SER A 23 -11.08 -6.46 -13.61
N ASP A 24 -12.21 -7.07 -13.98
CA ASP A 24 -13.50 -6.39 -14.13
C ASP A 24 -14.01 -5.77 -12.80
N ASP A 25 -13.55 -6.29 -11.65
CA ASP A 25 -13.89 -5.76 -10.32
C ASP A 25 -13.36 -4.33 -10.10
N ALA A 26 -12.33 -3.93 -10.87
CA ALA A 26 -11.76 -2.59 -10.86
C ALA A 26 -12.26 -1.70 -12.01
N SER A 27 -13.37 -2.06 -12.68
CA SER A 27 -13.88 -1.39 -13.90
C SER A 27 -14.10 0.12 -13.83
N TYR A 28 -14.19 0.70 -12.62
CA TYR A 28 -14.29 2.15 -12.41
C TYR A 28 -13.21 2.73 -11.48
N VAL A 29 -12.20 1.94 -11.15
CA VAL A 29 -11.05 2.38 -10.33
C VAL A 29 -9.98 2.92 -11.26
N THR A 30 -9.92 4.25 -11.37
CA THR A 30 -8.95 4.95 -12.23
C THR A 30 -8.42 6.22 -11.58
N GLY A 31 -7.20 6.64 -11.95
CA GLY A 31 -6.55 7.86 -11.44
C GLY A 31 -6.09 7.78 -9.97
N ALA A 32 -6.11 6.60 -9.37
CA ALA A 32 -5.75 6.39 -7.97
C ALA A 32 -4.44 5.59 -7.82
N ASN A 33 -3.69 5.89 -6.77
CA ASN A 33 -2.58 5.06 -6.32
C ASN A 33 -3.09 4.07 -5.27
N LEU A 34 -2.95 2.76 -5.54
CA LEU A 34 -3.28 1.71 -4.58
C LEU A 34 -2.03 1.35 -3.76
N ALA A 35 -1.95 1.85 -2.53
CA ALA A 35 -0.85 1.53 -1.62
C ALA A 35 -0.99 0.08 -1.09
N VAL A 36 0.05 -0.73 -1.27
CA VAL A 36 0.14 -2.12 -0.79
C VAL A 36 1.46 -2.29 -0.04
N ASP A 37 1.58 -1.63 1.10
CA ASP A 37 2.87 -1.41 1.78
C ASP A 37 2.84 -1.72 3.29
N GLY A 38 1.81 -2.44 3.74
CA GLY A 38 1.64 -2.77 5.15
C GLY A 38 1.34 -1.56 6.05
N GLY A 39 0.89 -0.44 5.48
CA GLY A 39 0.50 0.78 6.19
C GLY A 39 1.61 1.82 6.32
N LEU A 40 2.77 1.60 5.70
CA LEU A 40 3.92 2.50 5.82
C LEU A 40 3.61 3.93 5.35
N THR A 41 2.96 4.10 4.20
CA THR A 41 2.62 5.41 3.64
C THR A 41 1.73 6.23 4.60
N ALA A 42 0.88 5.58 5.39
CA ALA A 42 -0.01 6.25 6.33
C ALA A 42 0.64 6.53 7.70
N ALA A 43 1.57 5.68 8.13
CA ALA A 43 2.15 5.75 9.47
C ALA A 43 3.53 6.43 9.52
N TYR A 44 4.22 6.55 8.38
CA TYR A 44 5.51 7.22 8.33
C TYR A 44 5.31 8.73 8.26
N VAL A 45 5.27 9.37 9.42
CA VAL A 45 5.31 10.82 9.55
C VAL A 45 6.72 11.25 9.93
N THR A 46 7.33 12.10 9.10
CA THR A 46 8.45 12.92 9.57
C THR A 46 7.88 13.94 10.55
N PRO A 47 8.43 14.07 11.77
CA PRO A 47 8.01 15.14 12.67
C PRO A 47 8.25 16.50 11.99
N ASP A 48 7.26 17.39 12.05
CA ASP A 48 7.28 18.64 11.29
C ASP A 48 8.37 19.61 11.76
N GLU A 49 8.90 19.47 12.99
CA GLU A 49 10.01 20.27 13.55
C GLU A 49 10.79 19.50 14.64
N PRO A 50 12.04 19.91 14.99
CA PRO A 50 12.81 19.23 16.02
C PRO A 50 12.18 19.49 17.41
N ALA A 51 12.09 18.41 18.19
CA ALA A 51 11.60 18.39 19.57
C ALA A 51 12.35 19.36 20.50
#